data_AF-A0A1I3UQ62-F1
#
_entry.id   AF-A0A1I3UQ62-F1
#
_cell.length_a   1.000
_cell.length_b   1.000
_cell.length_c   1.000
_cell.angle_alpha   90.00
_cell.angle_beta   90.00
_cell.angle_gamma   90.00
#
_symmetry.space_group_name_H-M   'P 1'
#
loop_
_entity.id
_entity.type
_entity.pdbx_description
1 polymer ?
#
loop_
_entity_poly.entity_id
_entity_poly.type
_entity_poly.pdbx_seq_one_letter_code
_entity_poly.pdbx_strand_id
1 'polypeptide(L)'
;MHPRVFHGPVTPSDASGVDPTGLTPGFRGRPRASGVTLPPGQYAVHDFPVLSAGPTPNVDTAHWQLEVRTEDHATFRWSWSDLMALPQDDAVVDLHCVTRWSKFGTRWQGVSLDVLLADVPSVAQYALVGCYGGYTTNLPLADLLGGRAWIAHTYDGRPLDPVHGGPARLLVPHLYLWKSAKWVRSLTLLHDDQRGFWENYGYHDYGDPWREQRYQGDP
;
A
#
# COMPACT_ATOMS: atom_id res chain seq x y z
N MET A 1 0.99 -75.00 -35.28
CA MET A 1 0.29 -75.41 -36.52
C MET A 1 -0.01 -74.14 -37.35
N HIS A 2 -0.24 -74.30 -38.66
CA HIS A 2 -0.45 -73.24 -39.67
C HIS A 2 -1.80 -72.49 -39.53
N PRO A 3 -2.10 -71.44 -40.34
CA PRO A 3 -1.26 -70.69 -41.32
C PRO A 3 -1.08 -69.19 -40.89
N ARG A 4 -1.14 -68.06 -41.63
CA ARG A 4 -1.53 -67.63 -43.01
C ARG A 4 -0.86 -66.28 -43.43
N VAL A 5 -0.41 -66.17 -44.69
CA VAL A 5 -0.87 -65.23 -45.77
C VAL A 5 -1.03 -63.72 -45.45
N PHE A 6 -0.59 -62.70 -46.24
CA PHE A 6 0.35 -62.53 -47.39
C PHE A 6 0.40 -61.02 -47.79
N HIS A 7 1.41 -60.59 -48.57
CA HIS A 7 1.52 -59.29 -49.30
C HIS A 7 1.51 -57.98 -48.45
N GLY A 8 2.05 -56.84 -48.90
CA GLY A 8 2.81 -56.51 -50.13
C GLY A 8 3.56 -55.17 -49.95
N PRO A 9 4.42 -54.74 -50.91
CA PRO A 9 5.32 -53.60 -50.72
C PRO A 9 4.67 -52.24 -51.02
N VAL A 10 5.09 -51.21 -50.28
CA VAL A 10 4.96 -49.79 -50.65
C VAL A 10 6.31 -49.12 -50.40
N THR A 11 6.80 -48.34 -51.36
CA THR A 11 8.07 -47.60 -51.30
C THR A 11 7.79 -46.08 -51.24
N PRO A 12 8.79 -45.17 -51.21
CA PRO A 12 8.98 -44.32 -50.05
C PRO A 12 8.49 -42.88 -50.25
N SER A 13 8.38 -42.14 -49.15
CA SER A 13 8.27 -40.68 -49.18
C SER A 13 9.04 -40.08 -47.99
N ASP A 14 9.76 -39.01 -48.32
CA ASP A 14 10.41 -37.96 -47.53
C ASP A 14 9.80 -37.62 -46.15
N ALA A 15 10.50 -36.95 -45.22
CA ALA A 15 11.94 -36.70 -45.03
C ALA A 15 12.14 -36.06 -43.63
N SER A 16 13.38 -35.98 -43.17
CA SER A 16 13.84 -35.29 -41.95
C SER A 16 13.21 -33.91 -41.69
N GLY A 17 12.78 -33.66 -40.44
CA GLY A 17 12.27 -32.37 -39.99
C GLY A 17 12.37 -32.15 -38.47
N VAL A 18 13.60 -32.18 -37.93
CA VAL A 18 13.86 -31.77 -36.54
C VAL A 18 14.13 -30.26 -36.52
N ASP A 19 13.30 -29.50 -35.79
CA ASP A 19 13.55 -28.06 -35.52
C ASP A 19 14.44 -27.92 -34.26
N PRO A 20 15.64 -27.33 -34.37
CA PRO A 20 16.57 -27.17 -33.25
C PRO A 20 16.42 -25.83 -32.51
N THR A 21 15.23 -25.23 -32.44
CA THR A 21 15.01 -23.95 -31.71
C THR A 21 14.21 -24.11 -30.41
N GLY A 22 14.93 -24.40 -29.31
CA GLY A 22 14.39 -24.47 -27.94
C GLY A 22 14.01 -23.10 -27.35
N LEU A 23 13.12 -22.35 -27.99
CA LEU A 23 12.63 -21.05 -27.53
C LEU A 23 11.30 -21.20 -26.79
N THR A 24 11.35 -21.11 -25.46
CA THR A 24 10.17 -21.08 -24.59
C THR A 24 9.22 -19.95 -25.02
N PRO A 25 7.93 -20.23 -25.31
CA PRO A 25 6.97 -19.19 -25.69
C PRO A 25 6.91 -18.08 -24.63
N GLY A 26 7.29 -16.87 -25.05
CA GLY A 26 7.60 -15.78 -24.14
C GLY A 26 6.45 -15.38 -23.20
N PHE A 27 6.80 -14.99 -21.98
CA PHE A 27 5.89 -14.52 -20.94
C PHE A 27 5.16 -13.24 -21.39
N ARG A 28 4.04 -13.40 -22.10
CA ARG A 28 3.22 -12.28 -22.59
C ARG A 28 2.65 -11.52 -21.41
N GLY A 29 3.23 -10.36 -21.12
CA GLY A 29 2.76 -9.47 -20.07
C GLY A 29 1.27 -9.18 -20.21
N ARG A 30 0.54 -9.26 -19.09
CA ARG A 30 -0.91 -9.00 -19.01
C ARG A 30 -1.22 -7.63 -19.65
N PRO A 31 -2.31 -7.48 -20.44
CA PRO A 31 -2.61 -6.23 -21.11
C PRO A 31 -2.60 -5.03 -20.14
N ARG A 32 -1.85 -3.98 -20.51
CA ARG A 32 -1.84 -2.72 -19.75
C ARG A 32 -3.24 -2.10 -19.82
N ALA A 33 -3.77 -1.67 -18.69
CA ALA A 33 -4.95 -0.80 -18.65
C ALA A 33 -4.61 0.49 -19.42
N SER A 34 -5.37 0.79 -20.47
CA SER A 34 -5.05 1.86 -21.42
C SER A 34 -5.23 3.24 -20.78
N GLY A 35 -4.13 3.99 -20.66
CA GLY A 35 -4.15 5.40 -20.29
C GLY A 35 -3.54 5.77 -18.93
N VAL A 36 -3.10 4.79 -18.12
CA VAL A 36 -2.53 5.06 -16.78
C VAL A 36 -1.08 4.61 -16.68
N THR A 37 -0.22 5.49 -16.16
CA THR A 37 1.20 5.20 -15.91
C THR A 37 1.34 4.38 -14.63
N LEU A 38 1.99 3.22 -14.73
CA LEU A 38 2.39 2.42 -13.57
C LEU A 38 3.79 2.86 -13.12
N PRO A 39 4.07 2.95 -11.79
CA PRO A 39 5.44 3.00 -11.30
C PRO A 39 6.21 1.74 -11.73
N PRO A 40 7.54 1.78 -11.79
CA PRO A 40 8.31 0.63 -12.27
C PRO A 40 8.09 -0.62 -11.39
N GLY A 41 8.20 -1.80 -12.00
CA GLY A 41 7.92 -3.08 -11.34
C GLY A 41 6.46 -3.37 -10.92
N GLN A 42 5.51 -2.46 -11.17
CA GLN A 42 4.09 -2.59 -10.77
C GLN A 42 3.18 -3.28 -11.81
N TYR A 43 2.08 -3.87 -11.35
CA TYR A 43 0.92 -4.29 -12.16
C TYR A 43 -0.40 -3.73 -11.59
N ALA A 44 -1.37 -3.46 -12.45
CA ALA A 44 -2.68 -2.93 -12.05
C ALA A 44 -3.60 -4.00 -11.46
N VAL A 45 -4.40 -3.64 -10.44
CA VAL A 45 -5.48 -4.45 -9.85
C VAL A 45 -6.82 -3.69 -9.80
N HIS A 46 -7.93 -4.42 -9.74
CA HIS A 46 -9.29 -3.86 -9.73
C HIS A 46 -9.98 -4.04 -8.37
N ASP A 47 -9.70 -5.13 -7.69
CA ASP A 47 -10.00 -5.39 -6.28
C ASP A 47 -9.14 -4.51 -5.35
N PHE A 48 -9.24 -4.70 -4.04
CA PHE A 48 -8.36 -4.09 -3.05
C PHE A 48 -7.67 -5.23 -2.28
N PRO A 49 -6.41 -5.58 -2.59
CA PRO A 49 -5.74 -6.69 -1.92
C PRO A 49 -5.53 -6.43 -0.42
N VAL A 50 -5.93 -7.39 0.41
CA VAL A 50 -5.75 -7.33 1.86
C VAL A 50 -4.39 -7.90 2.24
N LEU A 51 -3.51 -7.03 2.76
CA LEU A 51 -2.24 -7.41 3.38
C LEU A 51 -2.19 -6.84 4.81
N SER A 52 -1.58 -7.58 5.74
CA SER A 52 -1.43 -7.18 7.14
C SER A 52 -0.20 -7.85 7.75
N ALA A 53 0.45 -7.19 8.71
CA ALA A 53 1.54 -7.78 9.52
C ALA A 53 1.01 -8.65 10.69
N GLY A 54 -0.28 -8.53 11.02
CA GLY A 54 -0.92 -9.25 12.12
C GLY A 54 -2.44 -9.39 11.94
N PRO A 55 -3.18 -9.92 12.94
CA PRO A 55 -4.62 -10.04 12.87
C PRO A 55 -5.30 -8.65 12.82
N THR A 56 -6.46 -8.57 12.17
CA THR A 56 -7.31 -7.37 12.21
C THR A 56 -7.76 -7.10 13.65
N PRO A 57 -7.37 -5.98 14.28
CA PRO A 57 -7.87 -5.61 15.60
C PRO A 57 -9.37 -5.24 15.51
N ASN A 58 -10.13 -5.58 16.54
CA ASN A 58 -11.45 -5.00 16.74
C ASN A 58 -11.29 -3.63 17.40
N VAL A 59 -11.67 -2.55 16.71
CA VAL A 59 -11.47 -1.16 17.16
C VAL A 59 -12.82 -0.45 17.11
N ASP A 60 -13.50 -0.41 18.26
CA ASP A 60 -14.79 0.26 18.42
C ASP A 60 -14.59 1.79 18.40
N THR A 61 -15.42 2.50 17.63
CA THR A 61 -15.46 3.96 17.57
C THR A 61 -15.77 4.61 18.92
N ALA A 62 -16.51 3.93 19.81
CA ALA A 62 -16.77 4.39 21.18
C ALA A 62 -15.49 4.40 22.07
N HIS A 63 -14.43 3.73 21.65
CA HIS A 63 -13.13 3.65 22.33
C HIS A 63 -11.96 4.04 21.42
N TRP A 64 -12.24 4.55 20.21
CA TRP A 64 -11.23 5.03 19.30
C TRP A 64 -10.73 6.42 19.72
N GLN A 65 -9.42 6.59 19.68
CA GLN A 65 -8.75 7.85 19.94
C GLN A 65 -7.51 7.96 19.05
N LEU A 66 -7.32 9.15 18.46
CA LEU A 66 -6.04 9.58 17.92
C LEU A 66 -5.32 10.44 18.96
N GLU A 67 -4.04 10.17 19.18
CA GLU A 67 -3.15 10.96 20.04
C GLU A 67 -1.98 11.52 19.22
N VAL A 68 -1.86 12.85 19.15
CA VAL A 68 -0.64 13.51 18.66
C VAL A 68 0.18 13.94 19.86
N ARG A 69 1.42 13.48 19.95
CA ARG A 69 2.37 13.87 20.98
C ARG A 69 3.57 14.56 20.33
N THR A 70 3.85 15.78 20.75
CA THR A 70 4.95 16.60 20.25
C THR A 70 6.30 16.13 20.81
N GLU A 71 7.37 16.63 20.21
CA GLU A 71 8.75 16.42 20.64
C GLU A 71 9.02 16.92 22.07
N ASP A 72 8.36 18.02 22.49
CA ASP A 72 8.41 18.58 23.86
C ASP A 72 7.43 17.92 24.85
N HIS A 73 6.75 16.85 24.39
CA HIS A 73 5.83 15.99 25.15
C HIS A 73 4.46 16.60 25.48
N ALA A 74 4.09 17.76 24.93
CA ALA A 74 2.68 18.16 24.86
C ALA A 74 1.85 17.08 24.12
N THR A 75 0.57 16.95 24.46
CA THR A 75 -0.27 15.84 23.95
C THR A 75 -1.69 16.31 23.64
N PHE A 76 -2.08 16.11 22.38
CA PHE A 76 -3.37 16.46 21.80
C PHE A 76 -4.13 15.18 21.47
N ARG A 77 -5.45 15.16 21.69
CA ARG A 77 -6.27 13.95 21.55
C ARG A 77 -7.62 14.26 20.92
N TRP A 78 -8.04 13.38 20.01
CA TRP A 78 -9.34 13.41 19.36
C TRP A 78 -10.04 12.07 19.59
N SER A 79 -11.26 12.12 20.13
CA SER A 79 -12.21 11.00 20.07
C SER A 79 -12.76 10.84 18.65
N TRP A 80 -13.51 9.76 18.41
CA TRP A 80 -14.20 9.56 17.14
C TRP A 80 -15.14 10.71 16.78
N SER A 81 -15.91 11.22 17.76
CA SER A 81 -16.78 12.38 17.59
C SER A 81 -16.02 13.65 17.22
N ASP A 82 -14.82 13.85 17.76
CA ASP A 82 -14.00 15.04 17.46
C ASP A 82 -13.45 14.95 16.03
N LEU A 83 -12.94 13.77 15.62
CA LEU A 83 -12.46 13.55 14.24
C LEU A 83 -13.58 13.81 13.22
N MET A 84 -14.80 13.32 13.48
CA MET A 84 -15.96 13.51 12.59
C MET A 84 -16.52 14.93 12.61
N ALA A 85 -16.14 15.77 13.60
CA ALA A 85 -16.55 17.17 13.69
C ALA A 85 -15.54 18.14 13.04
N LEU A 86 -14.32 17.69 12.74
CA LEU A 86 -13.35 18.47 11.96
C LEU A 86 -13.80 18.62 10.49
N PRO A 87 -13.25 19.61 9.76
CA PRO A 87 -13.37 19.70 8.30
C PRO A 87 -12.98 18.38 7.61
N GLN A 88 -13.91 17.83 6.84
CA GLN A 88 -13.71 16.62 6.04
C GLN A 88 -13.31 16.99 4.61
N ASP A 89 -12.49 16.13 4.00
CA ASP A 89 -11.96 16.28 2.65
C ASP A 89 -12.10 14.96 1.86
N ASP A 90 -12.23 15.07 0.53
CA ASP A 90 -12.55 13.97 -0.39
C ASP A 90 -11.39 13.75 -1.37
N ALA A 91 -10.61 12.68 -1.15
CA ALA A 91 -9.40 12.38 -1.90
C ALA A 91 -9.64 11.28 -2.96
N VAL A 92 -9.33 11.57 -4.23
CA VAL A 92 -9.32 10.58 -5.32
C VAL A 92 -7.88 10.32 -5.74
N VAL A 93 -7.34 9.17 -5.33
CA VAL A 93 -5.89 8.91 -5.32
C VAL A 93 -5.54 7.48 -5.76
N ASP A 94 -4.29 7.29 -6.18
CA ASP A 94 -3.74 6.00 -6.54
C ASP A 94 -2.96 5.38 -5.37
N LEU A 95 -2.91 4.05 -5.29
CA LEU A 95 -2.26 3.30 -4.22
C LEU A 95 -1.25 2.33 -4.81
N HIS A 96 0.00 2.37 -4.34
CA HIS A 96 1.09 1.52 -4.82
C HIS A 96 1.63 0.62 -3.70
N CYS A 97 1.67 -0.69 -3.91
CA CYS A 97 2.14 -1.64 -2.91
C CYS A 97 3.55 -2.16 -3.23
N VAL A 98 4.33 -2.41 -2.18
CA VAL A 98 5.67 -3.04 -2.25
C VAL A 98 5.61 -4.42 -2.91
N THR A 99 4.50 -5.14 -2.71
CA THR A 99 4.18 -6.45 -3.33
C THR A 99 3.74 -6.36 -4.80
N ARG A 100 4.06 -5.23 -5.46
CA ARG A 100 3.95 -4.97 -6.91
C ARG A 100 2.54 -4.81 -7.48
N TRP A 101 1.49 -4.75 -6.66
CA TRP A 101 0.17 -4.31 -7.13
C TRP A 101 -0.03 -2.79 -6.98
N SER A 102 -0.75 -2.19 -7.92
CA SER A 102 -1.19 -0.79 -7.90
C SER A 102 -2.69 -0.69 -8.19
N LYS A 103 -3.41 0.10 -7.39
CA LYS A 103 -4.86 0.31 -7.51
C LYS A 103 -5.12 1.80 -7.79
N PHE A 104 -5.86 2.09 -8.86
CA PHE A 104 -6.02 3.44 -9.38
C PHE A 104 -7.39 4.04 -9.09
N GLY A 105 -7.47 5.36 -8.97
CA GLY A 105 -8.70 6.15 -8.84
C GLY A 105 -9.52 5.83 -7.58
N THR A 106 -8.85 5.46 -6.49
CA THR A 106 -9.50 5.08 -5.23
C THR A 106 -10.08 6.28 -4.51
N ARG A 107 -11.32 6.18 -4.02
CA ARG A 107 -12.04 7.30 -3.42
C ARG A 107 -12.06 7.17 -1.90
N TRP A 108 -11.59 8.20 -1.21
CA TRP A 108 -11.47 8.26 0.23
C TRP A 108 -12.10 9.54 0.77
N GLN A 109 -12.59 9.49 2.00
CA GLN A 109 -12.95 10.68 2.76
C GLN A 109 -12.40 10.60 4.18
N GLY A 110 -11.96 11.74 4.70
CA GLY A 110 -11.47 11.91 6.06
C GLY A 110 -10.87 13.29 6.32
N VAL A 111 -10.10 13.42 7.39
CA VAL A 111 -9.50 14.69 7.82
C VAL A 111 -8.07 14.80 7.30
N SER A 112 -7.74 15.89 6.61
CA SER A 112 -6.35 16.19 6.21
C SER A 112 -5.46 16.39 7.44
N LEU A 113 -4.21 15.92 7.38
CA LEU A 113 -3.23 16.17 8.45
C LEU A 113 -2.90 17.67 8.60
N ASP A 114 -3.09 18.50 7.56
CA ASP A 114 -3.00 19.96 7.68
C ASP A 114 -4.04 20.53 8.66
N VAL A 115 -5.27 20.01 8.61
CA VAL A 115 -6.37 20.42 9.50
C VAL A 115 -6.13 19.90 10.92
N LEU A 116 -5.62 18.67 11.03
CA LEU A 116 -5.43 18.01 12.33
C LEU A 116 -4.23 18.55 13.11
N LEU A 117 -3.20 19.04 12.42
CA LEU A 117 -1.98 19.59 13.02
C LEU A 117 -1.95 21.13 13.07
N ALA A 118 -2.96 21.82 12.55
CA ALA A 118 -3.01 23.29 12.48
C ALA A 118 -2.77 23.99 13.84
N ASP A 119 -3.37 23.46 14.91
CA ASP A 119 -3.24 23.97 16.29
C ASP A 119 -2.22 23.18 17.14
N VAL A 120 -1.38 22.34 16.51
CA VAL A 120 -0.33 21.55 17.19
C VAL A 120 1.03 22.24 16.96
N PRO A 121 1.54 23.04 17.92
CA PRO A 121 2.84 23.69 17.78
C PRO A 121 3.96 22.64 17.80
N SER A 122 4.80 22.64 16.77
CA SER A 122 5.94 21.74 16.63
C SER A 122 7.00 22.30 15.69
N VAL A 123 8.26 21.95 15.94
CA VAL A 123 9.43 22.13 15.08
C VAL A 123 10.09 20.78 14.76
N ALA A 124 9.33 19.68 14.91
CA ALA A 124 9.71 18.36 14.44
C ALA A 124 9.88 18.30 12.91
N GLN A 125 10.61 17.29 12.45
CA GLN A 125 10.79 17.00 11.02
C GLN A 125 10.14 15.68 10.60
N TYR A 126 9.84 14.80 11.56
CA TYR A 126 9.30 13.46 11.33
C TYR A 126 8.12 13.16 12.27
N ALA A 127 7.29 12.20 11.87
CA ALA A 127 6.27 11.60 12.72
C ALA A 127 6.41 10.06 12.71
N LEU A 128 6.59 9.48 13.90
CA LEU A 128 6.43 8.05 14.12
C LEU A 128 4.95 7.75 14.36
N VAL A 129 4.32 7.08 13.40
CA VAL A 129 2.91 6.71 13.41
C VAL A 129 2.73 5.40 14.17
N GLY A 130 1.83 5.37 15.14
CA GLY A 130 1.48 4.20 15.96
C GLY A 130 0.05 3.73 15.72
N CYS A 131 -0.17 2.42 15.81
CA CYS A 131 -1.45 1.79 15.46
C CYS A 131 -2.02 0.90 16.58
N TYR A 132 -3.33 0.69 16.57
CA TYR A 132 -3.93 -0.46 17.25
C TYR A 132 -3.35 -1.76 16.66
N GLY A 133 -3.01 -2.72 17.50
CA GLY A 133 -2.25 -3.92 17.11
C GLY A 133 -0.72 -3.74 17.06
N GLY A 134 -0.19 -2.55 17.37
CA GLY A 134 1.25 -2.34 17.61
C GLY A 134 2.12 -2.15 16.36
N TYR A 135 1.53 -2.09 15.17
CA TYR A 135 2.25 -1.67 13.97
C TYR A 135 2.71 -0.21 14.08
N THR A 136 3.90 0.08 13.54
CA THR A 136 4.46 1.43 13.43
C THR A 136 5.06 1.67 12.05
N THR A 137 5.09 2.93 11.62
CA THR A 137 5.80 3.39 10.42
C THR A 137 6.15 4.87 10.58
N ASN A 138 7.23 5.31 9.96
CA ASN A 138 7.78 6.67 10.10
C ASN A 138 7.66 7.45 8.78
N LEU A 139 7.41 8.74 8.86
CA LEU A 139 7.39 9.65 7.71
C LEU A 139 8.00 11.01 8.08
N PRO A 140 8.64 11.72 7.13
CA PRO A 140 8.85 13.15 7.27
C PRO A 140 7.50 13.87 7.37
N LEU A 141 7.40 14.91 8.21
CA LEU A 141 6.20 15.77 8.29
C LEU A 141 5.93 16.50 6.96
N ALA A 142 6.97 16.71 6.14
CA ALA A 142 6.84 17.21 4.78
C ALA A 142 5.96 16.31 3.87
N ASP A 143 5.88 15.00 4.14
CA ASP A 143 5.04 14.06 3.40
C ASP A 143 3.62 13.92 3.97
N LEU A 144 3.39 14.45 5.18
CA LEU A 144 2.08 14.45 5.83
C LEU A 144 1.31 15.77 5.61
N LEU A 145 2.02 16.89 5.50
CA LEU A 145 1.44 18.23 5.31
C LEU A 145 1.38 18.64 3.83
N GLY A 146 0.64 19.70 3.54
CA GLY A 146 0.51 20.31 2.22
C GLY A 146 -0.41 19.53 1.26
N GLY A 147 -1.54 19.03 1.75
CA GLY A 147 -2.54 18.30 0.97
C GLY A 147 -2.10 16.90 0.53
N ARG A 148 -1.21 16.26 1.29
CA ARG A 148 -0.58 14.97 0.94
C ARG A 148 -1.03 13.78 1.78
N ALA A 149 -1.61 13.99 2.96
CA ALA A 149 -2.04 12.89 3.82
C ALA A 149 -3.35 13.17 4.58
N TRP A 150 -4.07 12.09 4.89
CA TRP A 150 -5.34 12.11 5.60
C TRP A 150 -5.44 11.03 6.68
N ILE A 151 -6.18 11.31 7.75
CA ILE A 151 -6.79 10.29 8.60
C ILE A 151 -8.13 9.90 7.95
N ALA A 152 -8.09 8.86 7.12
CA ALA A 152 -9.21 8.43 6.29
C ALA A 152 -10.09 7.38 6.99
N HIS A 153 -11.41 7.63 7.00
CA HIS A 153 -12.42 6.79 7.65
C HIS A 153 -13.44 6.17 6.68
N THR A 154 -13.51 6.68 5.45
CA THR A 154 -14.49 6.26 4.43
C THR A 154 -13.77 5.89 3.14
N TYR A 155 -14.25 4.84 2.47
CA TYR A 155 -13.70 4.28 1.24
C TYR A 155 -14.84 3.94 0.27
N ASP A 156 -14.74 4.40 -0.99
CA ASP A 156 -15.76 4.25 -2.04
C ASP A 156 -17.21 4.53 -1.55
N GLY A 157 -17.37 5.58 -0.73
CA GLY A 157 -18.66 6.05 -0.20
C GLY A 157 -19.24 5.21 0.95
N ARG A 158 -18.44 4.35 1.60
CA ARG A 158 -18.83 3.51 2.74
C ARG A 158 -17.83 3.65 3.89
N PRO A 159 -18.22 3.38 5.16
CA PRO A 159 -17.27 3.24 6.25
C PRO A 159 -16.14 2.27 5.89
N LEU A 160 -14.91 2.62 6.22
CA LEU A 160 -13.73 1.81 5.91
C LEU A 160 -13.82 0.45 6.61
N ASP A 161 -13.71 -0.62 5.82
CA ASP A 161 -13.73 -1.99 6.36
C ASP A 161 -12.55 -2.20 7.34
N PRO A 162 -12.76 -2.84 8.51
CA PRO A 162 -11.69 -3.23 9.42
C PRO A 162 -10.48 -3.89 8.72
N VAL A 163 -10.66 -4.77 7.73
CA VAL A 163 -9.51 -5.41 7.04
C VAL A 163 -8.67 -4.44 6.21
N HIS A 164 -9.23 -3.29 5.82
CA HIS A 164 -8.54 -2.22 5.10
C HIS A 164 -8.00 -1.10 6.02
N GLY A 165 -8.26 -1.19 7.33
CA GLY A 165 -7.80 -0.24 8.35
C GLY A 165 -8.90 0.44 9.15
N GLY A 166 -10.16 0.04 8.98
CA GLY A 166 -11.31 0.62 9.69
C GLY A 166 -11.23 0.50 11.22
N PRO A 167 -11.67 1.50 12.00
CA PRO A 167 -12.50 2.62 11.55
C PRO A 167 -11.72 3.78 10.93
N ALA A 168 -10.42 3.95 11.22
CA ALA A 168 -9.58 4.98 10.62
C ALA A 168 -8.15 4.49 10.33
N ARG A 169 -7.62 4.92 9.19
CA ARG A 169 -6.22 4.71 8.78
C ARG A 169 -5.54 6.02 8.46
N LEU A 170 -4.21 6.02 8.50
CA LEU A 170 -3.41 6.98 7.76
C LEU A 170 -3.42 6.62 6.26
N LEU A 171 -3.54 7.63 5.42
CA LEU A 171 -3.48 7.57 3.96
C LEU A 171 -2.41 8.57 3.47
N VAL A 172 -1.39 8.05 2.80
CA VAL A 172 -0.26 8.79 2.19
C VAL A 172 -0.04 8.17 0.80
N PRO A 173 -0.65 8.72 -0.28
CA PRO A 173 -0.79 8.00 -1.54
C PRO A 173 0.47 7.97 -2.41
N HIS A 174 1.34 8.98 -2.29
CA HIS A 174 2.55 9.11 -3.12
C HIS A 174 3.71 8.22 -2.67
N LEU A 175 3.60 7.58 -1.51
CA LEU A 175 4.56 6.59 -0.99
C LEU A 175 3.97 5.17 -1.06
N TYR A 176 4.83 4.17 -0.90
CA TYR A 176 4.38 2.78 -0.78
C TYR A 176 3.41 2.57 0.39
N LEU A 177 2.36 1.79 0.14
CA LEU A 177 1.18 1.65 1.01
C LEU A 177 1.46 1.13 2.44
N TRP A 178 2.67 0.70 2.79
CA TRP A 178 3.03 0.38 4.18
C TRP A 178 3.17 1.64 5.04
N LYS A 179 3.54 2.78 4.44
CA LYS A 179 3.55 4.11 5.09
C LYS A 179 2.14 4.60 5.43
N SER A 180 1.15 4.21 4.64
CA SER A 180 -0.28 4.44 4.92
C SER A 180 -0.79 3.52 6.04
N ALA A 181 -0.42 3.79 7.29
CA ALA A 181 -0.67 2.93 8.43
C ALA A 181 -2.15 2.60 8.69
N LYS A 182 -2.51 1.32 8.86
CA LYS A 182 -3.86 0.87 9.22
C LYS A 182 -4.15 1.02 10.72
N TRP A 183 -5.42 1.25 11.08
CA TRP A 183 -5.86 1.34 12.49
C TRP A 183 -5.05 2.38 13.28
N VAL A 184 -4.96 3.59 12.72
CA VAL A 184 -4.11 4.66 13.24
C VAL A 184 -4.60 5.06 14.65
N ARG A 185 -3.64 5.23 15.56
CA ARG A 185 -3.86 5.54 16.98
C ARG A 185 -3.03 6.72 17.46
N SER A 186 -1.83 6.92 16.93
CA SER A 186 -1.00 8.06 17.34
C SER A 186 -0.01 8.54 16.28
N LEU A 187 0.42 9.78 16.44
CA LEU A 187 1.64 10.34 15.83
C LEU A 187 2.52 10.85 16.98
N THR A 188 3.74 10.34 17.12
CA THR A 188 4.79 11.02 17.93
C THR A 188 5.64 11.85 16.98
N LEU A 189 5.73 13.15 17.22
CA LEU A 189 6.54 14.07 16.42
C LEU A 189 7.99 14.05 16.93
N LEU A 190 8.97 14.07 16.01
CA LEU A 190 10.39 13.83 16.27
C LEU A 190 11.28 14.78 15.44
N HIS A 191 12.41 15.22 16.00
CA HIS A 191 13.42 15.98 15.25
C HIS A 191 14.16 15.12 14.22
N ASP A 192 14.42 13.86 14.56
CA ASP A 192 15.18 12.88 13.78
C ASP A 192 14.28 11.71 13.35
N ASP A 193 14.68 10.99 12.30
CA ASP A 193 13.91 9.84 11.83
C ASP A 193 14.09 8.61 12.74
N GLN A 194 13.02 7.86 12.93
CA GLN A 194 13.01 6.64 13.74
C GLN A 194 12.25 5.52 13.03
N ARG A 195 12.98 4.52 12.53
CA ARG A 195 12.41 3.37 11.80
C ARG A 195 11.21 2.73 12.49
N GLY A 196 10.13 2.57 11.73
CA GLY A 196 8.96 1.77 12.10
C GLY A 196 9.16 0.26 11.93
N PHE A 197 8.06 -0.48 11.85
CA PHE A 197 8.05 -1.94 11.86
C PHE A 197 8.77 -2.51 10.63
N TRP A 198 8.30 -2.23 9.41
CA TRP A 198 8.88 -2.84 8.21
C TRP A 198 10.25 -2.28 7.85
N GLU A 199 10.49 -1.01 8.21
CA GLU A 199 11.76 -0.33 8.04
C GLU A 199 12.86 -1.02 8.86
N ASN A 200 12.55 -1.49 10.08
CA ASN A 200 13.46 -2.35 10.86
C ASN A 200 13.59 -3.78 10.30
N TYR A 201 12.64 -4.27 9.51
CA TYR A 201 12.69 -5.55 8.80
C TYR A 201 13.19 -5.45 7.34
N GLY A 202 13.86 -4.35 6.99
CA GLY A 202 14.59 -4.23 5.72
C GLY A 202 13.82 -3.60 4.56
N TYR A 203 12.61 -3.08 4.77
CA TYR A 203 11.98 -2.18 3.79
C TYR A 203 12.72 -0.82 3.78
N HIS A 204 12.58 -0.07 2.69
CA HIS A 204 13.23 1.23 2.53
C HIS A 204 12.71 2.28 3.53
N ASP A 205 13.56 3.21 3.98
CA ASP A 205 13.18 4.18 5.01
C ASP A 205 12.19 5.25 4.53
N TYR A 206 12.35 5.76 3.30
CA TYR A 206 11.40 6.69 2.67
C TYR A 206 10.25 5.97 1.93
N GLY A 207 10.54 5.30 0.79
CA GLY A 207 9.58 4.40 0.15
C GLY A 207 8.82 4.99 -1.03
N ASP A 208 9.52 5.69 -1.93
CA ASP A 208 8.99 6.18 -3.20
C ASP A 208 8.74 5.03 -4.22
N PRO A 209 7.50 4.82 -4.72
CA PRO A 209 7.19 3.78 -5.68
C PRO A 209 7.74 4.04 -7.09
N TRP A 210 8.00 5.29 -7.46
CA TRP A 210 8.54 5.68 -8.77
C TRP A 210 10.06 5.50 -8.85
N ARG A 211 10.76 5.57 -7.71
CA ARG A 211 12.20 5.25 -7.57
C ARG A 211 12.49 3.77 -7.31
N GLU A 212 11.46 2.93 -7.24
CA GLU A 212 11.53 1.53 -6.81
C GLU A 212 12.11 1.31 -5.41
N GLN A 213 11.99 2.29 -4.50
CA GLN A 213 12.46 2.19 -3.12
C GLN A 213 11.65 1.19 -2.28
N ARG A 214 11.94 -0.11 -2.42
CA ARG A 214 11.21 -1.20 -1.75
C ARG A 214 11.94 -1.66 -0.49
N TYR A 215 13.28 -1.72 -0.55
CA TYR A 215 14.15 -2.28 0.46
C TYR A 215 15.33 -1.36 0.80
N GLN A 216 16.00 -1.62 1.92
CA GLN A 216 17.22 -0.89 2.28
C GLN A 216 18.32 -1.11 1.22
N GLY A 217 18.87 -0.02 0.70
CA GLY A 217 19.88 -0.01 -0.37
C GLY A 217 19.33 0.29 -1.77
N ASP A 218 18.01 0.42 -1.95
CA ASP A 218 17.41 0.99 -3.15
C ASP A 218 17.65 2.53 -3.24
N PRO A 219 17.48 3.18 -4.43
CA PRO A 219 18.07 4.51 -4.71
C PRO A 219 17.33 5.77 -4.21
#